data_AF-A0A2J6SVG6-F1
#
_entry.id   AF-A0A2J6SVG6-F1
#
_cell.length_a   1.000
_cell.length_b   1.000
_cell.length_c   1.000
_cell.angle_alpha   90.00
_cell.angle_beta   90.00
_cell.angle_gamma   90.00
#
_symmetry.space_group_name_H-M   'P 1'
#
loop_
_entity.id
_entity.type
_entity.pdbx_description
1 polymer ?
#
loop_
_entity_poly.entity_id
_entity_poly.type
_entity_poly.pdbx_seq_one_letter_code
_entity_poly.pdbx_strand_id
1 'polypeptide(L)'
;RPQCAQCKGQKYGFTAYFHNTKIFPEPPHELLPWVERSYLLKNRLQSLLVTYIVHEFDPTYLHDIEIVINSFRLQVEALAHEVGSWGSGSERVVSAVTEVHQWSKGMVKQLWDHVVGIQRLPMPKGRAKELVLEFRKGWERVWIEGAEHRR
;
A
#
# COMPACT_ATOMS: atom_id res chain seq x y z
N ARG A 1 16.64 16.04 -16.25
CA ARG A 1 16.12 15.78 -14.88
C ARG A 1 17.30 15.77 -13.94
N PRO A 2 17.32 16.54 -12.84
CA PRO A 2 18.43 16.45 -11.90
C PRO A 2 18.51 15.01 -11.41
N GLN A 3 19.64 14.34 -11.65
CA GLN A 3 19.87 12.99 -11.20
C GLN A 3 20.20 13.08 -9.70
N CYS A 4 19.18 13.02 -8.86
CA CYS A 4 19.41 12.90 -7.43
C CYS A 4 20.19 11.60 -7.17
N ALA A 5 21.39 11.73 -6.59
CA ALA A 5 22.26 10.60 -6.31
C ALA A 5 21.61 9.57 -5.37
N GLN A 6 20.81 10.05 -4.41
CA GLN A 6 20.07 9.21 -3.46
C GLN A 6 18.86 8.49 -4.10
N CYS A 7 18.34 9.01 -5.22
CA CYS A 7 17.28 8.37 -5.99
C CYS A 7 17.80 7.53 -7.18
N LYS A 8 19.13 7.45 -7.38
CA LYS A 8 19.73 6.76 -8.53
C LYS A 8 19.53 5.24 -8.41
N GLY A 9 19.08 4.60 -9.50
CA GLY A 9 18.90 3.14 -9.57
C GLY A 9 17.55 2.61 -9.09
N GLN A 10 16.62 3.50 -8.72
CA GLN A 10 15.37 3.10 -8.10
C GLN A 10 14.28 2.73 -9.11
N LYS A 11 13.60 1.61 -8.86
CA LYS A 11 12.78 0.88 -9.85
C LYS A 11 11.41 1.50 -10.15
N TYR A 12 10.87 2.38 -9.30
CA TYR A 12 9.44 2.77 -9.35
C TYR A 12 9.16 4.23 -9.71
N GLY A 13 10.17 5.02 -10.11
CA GLY A 13 9.96 6.36 -10.66
C GLY A 13 9.34 7.38 -9.69
N PHE A 14 9.44 7.16 -8.38
CA PHE A 14 8.91 8.05 -7.33
C PHE A 14 9.72 9.36 -7.18
N THR A 15 10.86 9.48 -7.85
CA THR A 15 11.73 10.67 -7.79
C THR A 15 10.97 11.96 -8.09
N ALA A 16 10.06 11.95 -9.07
CA ALA A 16 9.27 13.15 -9.39
C ALA A 16 8.31 13.55 -8.25
N TYR A 17 7.79 12.57 -7.50
CA TYR A 17 6.92 12.81 -6.35
C TYR A 17 7.72 13.32 -5.14
N PHE A 18 8.86 12.71 -4.83
CA PHE A 18 9.74 13.12 -3.72
C PHE A 18 10.35 14.51 -3.91
N HIS A 19 10.63 14.88 -5.15
CA HIS A 19 11.17 16.19 -5.49
C HIS A 19 10.07 17.23 -5.80
N ASN A 20 8.80 16.92 -5.52
CA ASN A 20 7.73 17.89 -5.68
C ASN A 20 7.74 18.86 -4.50
N THR A 21 8.32 20.04 -4.72
CA THR A 21 8.44 21.12 -3.73
C THR A 21 7.11 21.65 -3.20
N LYS A 22 6.00 21.34 -3.87
CA LYS A 22 4.65 21.66 -3.38
C LYS A 22 4.17 20.74 -2.26
N ILE A 23 4.76 19.55 -2.14
CA ILE A 23 4.42 18.53 -1.14
C ILE A 23 5.53 18.44 -0.09
N PHE A 24 6.78 18.38 -0.55
CA PHE A 24 7.96 18.31 0.30
C PHE A 24 8.91 19.47 -0.05
N PRO A 25 9.12 20.46 0.83
CA PRO A 25 10.09 21.54 0.62
C PRO A 25 11.48 21.01 0.31
N GLU A 26 11.86 19.88 0.92
CA GLU A 26 13.03 19.10 0.58
C GLU A 26 12.66 17.62 0.44
N PRO A 27 13.30 16.85 -0.46
CA PRO A 27 12.94 15.45 -0.66
C PRO A 27 13.29 14.61 0.59
N PRO A 28 12.31 13.91 1.21
CA PRO A 28 12.54 13.19 2.48
C PRO A 28 13.19 11.82 2.22
N HIS A 29 14.45 11.83 1.80
CA HIS A 29 15.15 10.63 1.32
C HIS A 29 15.22 9.48 2.35
N GLU A 30 15.11 9.79 3.64
CA GLU A 30 15.01 8.79 4.71
C GLU A 30 13.77 7.91 4.61
N LEU A 31 12.68 8.39 3.98
CA LEU A 31 11.45 7.63 3.80
C LEU A 31 11.52 6.65 2.62
N LEU A 32 12.53 6.79 1.76
CA LEU A 32 12.62 6.04 0.50
C LEU A 32 12.48 4.52 0.65
N PRO A 33 13.14 3.85 1.62
CA PRO A 33 13.03 2.40 1.75
C PRO A 33 11.59 1.93 1.99
N TRP A 34 10.81 2.67 2.79
CA TRP A 34 9.42 2.32 3.07
C TRP A 34 8.50 2.67 1.90
N VAL A 35 8.77 3.76 1.20
CA VAL A 35 8.02 4.13 0.00
C VAL A 35 8.16 3.05 -1.06
N GLU A 36 9.37 2.58 -1.33
CA GLU A 36 9.59 1.50 -2.31
C GLU A 36 8.81 0.23 -1.97
N ARG A 37 8.82 -0.15 -0.69
CA ARG A 37 8.03 -1.29 -0.19
C ARG A 37 6.53 -1.05 -0.34
N SER A 38 6.03 0.15 -0.10
CA SER A 38 4.62 0.47 -0.33
C SER A 38 4.23 0.35 -1.81
N TYR A 39 5.12 0.69 -2.75
CA TYR A 39 4.89 0.51 -4.19
C TYR A 39 4.91 -0.97 -4.60
N LEU A 40 5.79 -1.79 -4.01
CA LEU A 40 5.76 -3.24 -4.17
C LEU A 40 4.41 -3.82 -3.71
N LEU A 41 3.94 -3.40 -2.54
CA LEU A 41 2.64 -3.83 -2.01
C LEU A 41 1.48 -3.35 -2.88
N LYS A 42 1.55 -2.14 -3.43
CA LYS A 42 0.58 -1.64 -4.42
C LYS A 42 0.51 -2.56 -5.65
N ASN A 43 1.65 -2.99 -6.18
CA ASN A 43 1.69 -3.91 -7.33
C ASN A 43 1.19 -5.31 -6.95
N ARG A 44 1.48 -5.77 -5.73
CA ARG A 44 0.94 -7.01 -5.17
C ARG A 44 -0.58 -6.96 -5.07
N LEU A 45 -1.15 -5.89 -4.51
CA LEU A 45 -2.60 -5.64 -4.46
C LEU A 45 -3.21 -5.68 -5.86
N GLN A 46 -2.62 -4.97 -6.83
CA GLN A 46 -3.11 -4.98 -8.20
C GLN A 46 -3.14 -6.40 -8.78
N SER A 47 -2.11 -7.21 -8.50
CA SER A 47 -2.05 -8.61 -8.95
C SER A 47 -3.12 -9.45 -8.28
N LEU A 48 -3.32 -9.31 -6.97
CA LEU A 48 -4.38 -10.01 -6.23
C LEU A 48 -5.77 -9.67 -6.78
N LEU A 49 -6.03 -8.39 -7.03
CA LEU A 49 -7.30 -7.94 -7.59
C LEU A 49 -7.54 -8.51 -8.98
N VAL A 50 -6.53 -8.54 -9.85
CA VAL A 50 -6.69 -9.12 -11.19
C VAL A 50 -6.92 -10.63 -11.13
N THR A 51 -6.18 -11.33 -10.27
CA THR A 51 -6.28 -12.79 -10.16
C THR A 51 -7.59 -13.23 -9.53
N TYR A 52 -7.98 -12.65 -8.40
CA TYR A 52 -9.01 -13.24 -7.53
C TYR A 52 -10.42 -12.69 -7.72
N ILE A 53 -10.62 -11.71 -8.62
CA ILE A 53 -11.94 -11.09 -8.85
C ILE A 53 -12.71 -11.72 -10.02
N VAL A 54 -11.99 -12.29 -10.99
CA VAL A 54 -12.59 -12.70 -12.27
C VAL A 54 -12.95 -14.18 -12.28
N HIS A 55 -12.30 -14.97 -11.44
CA HIS A 55 -12.37 -16.43 -11.50
C HIS A 55 -13.18 -16.99 -10.35
N GLU A 56 -14.01 -17.98 -10.65
CA GLU A 56 -14.47 -18.94 -9.64
C GLU A 56 -13.32 -19.92 -9.40
N PHE A 57 -13.06 -20.22 -8.12
CA PHE A 57 -11.94 -21.06 -7.72
C PHE A 57 -12.45 -22.42 -7.26
N ASP A 58 -11.75 -23.47 -7.66
CA ASP A 58 -12.00 -24.81 -7.15
C ASP A 58 -11.70 -24.83 -5.63
N PRO A 59 -12.59 -25.41 -4.80
CA PRO A 59 -12.42 -25.51 -3.36
C PRO A 59 -11.06 -26.04 -2.89
N THR A 60 -10.43 -26.91 -3.69
CA THR A 60 -9.11 -27.50 -3.40
C THR A 60 -7.98 -26.47 -3.31
N TYR A 61 -8.10 -25.32 -3.98
CA TYR A 61 -7.09 -24.25 -3.94
C TYR A 61 -7.37 -23.19 -2.87
N LEU A 62 -8.50 -23.25 -2.17
CA LEU A 62 -8.91 -22.18 -1.25
C LEU A 62 -7.88 -21.93 -0.14
N HIS A 63 -7.24 -22.98 0.37
CA HIS A 63 -6.21 -22.84 1.40
C HIS A 63 -5.00 -22.05 0.91
N ASP A 64 -4.51 -22.35 -0.30
CA ASP A 64 -3.36 -21.64 -0.87
C ASP A 64 -3.72 -20.19 -1.20
N ILE A 65 -4.93 -19.94 -1.67
CA ILE A 65 -5.43 -18.60 -1.97
C ILE A 65 -5.54 -17.77 -0.67
N GLU A 66 -6.04 -18.37 0.41
CA GLU A 66 -6.11 -17.74 1.72
C GLU A 66 -4.72 -17.30 2.20
N ILE A 67 -3.72 -18.18 2.08
CA ILE A 67 -2.33 -17.86 2.44
C ILE A 67 -1.81 -16.68 1.61
N VAL A 68 -2.04 -16.68 0.30
CA VAL A 68 -1.57 -15.64 -0.61
C VAL A 68 -2.20 -14.28 -0.29
N ILE A 69 -3.52 -14.25 -0.06
CA ILE A 69 -4.26 -13.03 0.29
C ILE A 69 -3.83 -12.52 1.68
N ASN A 70 -3.72 -13.40 2.67
CA ASN A 70 -3.29 -13.02 4.02
C ASN A 70 -1.83 -12.59 4.07
N SER A 71 -0.96 -13.14 3.23
CA SER A 71 0.43 -12.71 3.11
C SER A 71 0.53 -11.23 2.75
N PHE A 72 -0.33 -10.74 1.84
CA PHE A 72 -0.39 -9.31 1.54
C PHE A 72 -0.76 -8.47 2.76
N ARG A 73 -1.79 -8.89 3.52
CA ARG A 73 -2.19 -8.22 4.78
C ARG A 73 -1.02 -8.12 5.75
N LEU A 74 -0.32 -9.22 5.98
CA LEU A 74 0.80 -9.29 6.91
C LEU A 74 1.97 -8.41 6.48
N GLN A 75 2.25 -8.32 5.18
CA GLN A 75 3.31 -7.44 4.68
C GLN A 75 2.95 -5.95 4.80
N VAL A 76 1.67 -5.59 4.62
CA VAL A 76 1.18 -4.23 4.90
C VAL A 76 1.28 -3.92 6.39
N GLU A 77 0.87 -4.85 7.25
CA GLU A 77 0.94 -4.72 8.71
C GLU A 77 2.39 -4.57 9.20
N ALA A 78 3.32 -5.36 8.66
CA ALA A 78 4.74 -5.24 8.97
C ALA A 78 5.30 -3.87 8.57
N LEU A 79 4.99 -3.40 7.35
CA LEU A 79 5.41 -2.07 6.91
C LEU A 79 4.80 -0.95 7.77
N ALA A 80 3.52 -1.09 8.11
CA ALA A 80 2.81 -0.16 8.98
C ALA A 80 3.47 -0.10 10.36
N HIS A 81 3.80 -1.24 10.95
CA HIS A 81 4.49 -1.30 12.24
C HIS A 81 5.87 -0.63 12.17
N GLU A 82 6.68 -0.95 11.17
CA GLU A 82 8.01 -0.34 11.00
C GLU A 82 7.95 1.19 10.87
N VAL A 83 7.02 1.71 10.05
CA VAL A 83 6.84 3.16 9.87
C VAL A 83 6.27 3.82 11.13
N GLY A 84 5.35 3.15 11.83
CA GLY A 84 4.79 3.63 13.09
C GLY A 84 5.84 3.69 14.21
N SER A 85 6.71 2.69 14.32
CA SER A 85 7.83 2.67 15.25
C SER A 85 8.87 3.75 14.92
N TRP A 86 9.15 3.96 13.63
CA TRP A 86 10.03 5.04 13.19
C TRP A 86 9.46 6.43 13.52
N GLY A 87 8.15 6.62 13.31
CA GLY A 87 7.44 7.85 13.63
C GLY A 87 7.03 7.97 15.10
N SER A 88 7.62 7.19 16.01
CA SER A 88 7.29 7.23 17.44
C SER A 88 7.48 8.64 18.00
N GLY A 89 6.35 9.30 18.30
CA GLY A 89 6.29 10.71 18.68
C GLY A 89 5.28 11.54 17.89
N SER A 90 4.80 11.07 16.73
CA SER A 90 3.75 11.73 15.95
C SER A 90 2.44 10.97 15.95
N GLU A 91 1.44 11.50 16.67
CA GLU A 91 0.07 10.98 16.65
C GLU A 91 -0.52 10.93 15.22
N ARG A 92 -0.13 11.87 14.36
CA ARG A 92 -0.60 11.93 12.98
C ARG A 92 -0.06 10.80 12.12
N VAL A 93 1.23 10.47 12.26
CA VAL A 93 1.85 9.33 11.57
C VAL A 93 1.20 8.03 12.05
N VAL A 94 1.05 7.86 13.37
CA VAL A 94 0.41 6.67 13.95
C VAL A 94 -1.03 6.51 13.47
N SER A 95 -1.79 7.61 13.41
CA SER A 95 -3.16 7.62 12.90
C SER A 95 -3.21 7.22 11.42
N ALA A 96 -2.41 7.86 10.56
CA ALA A 96 -2.38 7.56 9.12
C ALA A 96 -1.96 6.11 8.83
N VAL A 97 -0.97 5.60 9.55
CA VAL A 97 -0.53 4.19 9.47
C VAL A 97 -1.65 3.23 9.89
N THR A 98 -2.38 3.58 10.96
CA THR A 98 -3.52 2.79 11.45
C THR A 98 -4.62 2.72 10.39
N GLU A 99 -4.94 3.82 9.72
CA GLU A 99 -5.92 3.84 8.63
C GLU A 99 -5.53 2.92 7.47
N VAL A 100 -4.26 2.94 7.04
CA VAL A 100 -3.76 2.01 6.00
C VAL A 100 -3.92 0.56 6.44
N HIS A 101 -3.57 0.26 7.69
CA HIS A 101 -3.73 -1.08 8.24
C HIS A 101 -5.20 -1.51 8.25
N GLN A 102 -6.12 -0.68 8.75
CA GLN A 102 -7.55 -1.00 8.78
C GLN A 102 -8.15 -1.16 7.38
N TRP A 103 -7.77 -0.28 6.45
CA TRP A 103 -8.19 -0.41 5.05
C TRP A 103 -7.73 -1.75 4.45
N SER A 104 -6.47 -2.14 4.69
CA SER A 104 -5.93 -3.41 4.16
C SER A 104 -6.64 -4.64 4.74
N LYS A 105 -7.01 -4.61 6.03
CA LYS A 105 -7.83 -5.65 6.67
C LYS A 105 -9.20 -5.76 6.02
N GLY A 106 -9.88 -4.63 5.82
CA GLY A 106 -11.19 -4.58 5.16
C GLY A 106 -11.14 -5.12 3.73
N MET A 107 -10.13 -4.70 2.94
CA MET A 107 -9.95 -5.15 1.57
C MET A 107 -9.66 -6.65 1.48
N VAL A 108 -8.78 -7.18 2.34
CA VAL A 108 -8.47 -8.61 2.41
C VAL A 108 -9.71 -9.42 2.75
N LYS A 109 -10.50 -8.97 3.72
CA LYS A 109 -11.77 -9.62 4.07
C LYS A 109 -12.73 -9.64 2.88
N GLN A 110 -12.96 -8.50 2.24
CA GLN A 110 -13.85 -8.40 1.08
C GLN A 110 -13.40 -9.29 -0.09
N LEU A 111 -12.09 -9.35 -0.35
CA LEU A 111 -11.54 -10.21 -1.39
C LEU A 111 -11.72 -11.69 -1.04
N TRP A 112 -11.50 -12.06 0.23
CA TRP A 112 -11.69 -13.42 0.69
C TRP A 112 -13.16 -13.85 0.63
N ASP A 113 -14.08 -13.02 1.15
CA ASP A 113 -15.53 -13.27 1.09
C ASP A 113 -16.00 -13.49 -0.36
N HIS A 114 -15.38 -12.80 -1.32
CA HIS A 114 -15.64 -12.99 -2.74
C HIS A 114 -15.12 -14.32 -3.26
N VAL A 115 -13.87 -14.68 -2.94
CA VAL A 115 -13.25 -15.95 -3.35
C VAL A 115 -14.04 -17.16 -2.85
N VAL A 116 -14.52 -17.13 -1.60
CA VAL A 116 -15.29 -18.25 -1.02
C VAL A 116 -16.79 -18.19 -1.35
N GLY A 117 -17.24 -17.22 -2.14
CA GLY A 117 -18.62 -17.10 -2.58
C GLY A 117 -19.62 -16.61 -1.53
N ILE A 118 -19.16 -16.10 -0.38
CA ILE A 118 -20.02 -15.51 0.66
C ILE A 118 -20.64 -14.20 0.16
N GLN A 119 -19.82 -13.31 -0.40
CA GLN A 119 -20.28 -12.02 -0.92
C GLN A 119 -19.46 -11.63 -2.14
N ARG A 120 -20.13 -11.42 -3.29
CA ARG A 120 -19.45 -10.92 -4.47
C ARG A 120 -18.93 -9.50 -4.24
N LEU A 121 -17.64 -9.29 -4.52
CA LEU A 121 -17.04 -7.97 -4.56
C LEU A 121 -17.41 -7.29 -5.89
N PRO A 122 -18.20 -6.20 -5.89
CA PRO A 122 -18.59 -5.52 -7.13
C PRO A 122 -17.38 -4.86 -7.79
N MET A 123 -17.06 -5.26 -9.01
CA MET A 123 -15.87 -4.80 -9.74
C MET A 123 -16.21 -4.20 -11.11
N PRO A 124 -16.93 -3.07 -11.14
CA PRO A 124 -17.19 -2.37 -12.39
C PRO A 124 -15.88 -1.90 -13.04
N LYS A 125 -15.94 -1.59 -14.34
CA LYS A 125 -14.79 -1.12 -15.12
C LYS A 125 -14.13 0.07 -14.41
N GLY A 126 -12.87 -0.10 -14.00
CA GLY A 126 -12.10 0.93 -13.31
C GLY A 126 -11.95 0.73 -11.80
N ARG A 127 -12.80 -0.07 -11.15
CA ARG A 127 -12.77 -0.23 -9.68
C ARG A 127 -11.44 -0.78 -9.16
N ALA A 128 -10.79 -1.69 -9.88
CA ALA A 128 -9.47 -2.19 -9.49
C ALA A 128 -8.42 -1.08 -9.43
N LYS A 129 -8.49 -0.12 -10.37
CA LYS A 129 -7.59 1.03 -10.39
C LYS A 129 -7.89 1.99 -9.24
N GLU A 130 -9.17 2.16 -8.89
CA GLU A 130 -9.57 2.97 -7.74
C GLU A 130 -9.08 2.39 -6.42
N LEU A 131 -9.23 1.08 -6.20
CA LEU A 131 -8.73 0.41 -5.00
C LEU A 131 -7.20 0.55 -4.86
N VAL A 132 -6.48 0.40 -5.98
CA VAL A 132 -5.03 0.63 -6.03
C VAL A 132 -4.68 2.10 -5.73
N LEU A 133 -5.50 3.04 -6.19
CA LEU A 133 -5.34 4.47 -5.92
C LEU A 133 -5.64 4.82 -4.45
N GLU A 134 -6.69 4.25 -3.87
CA GLU A 134 -7.04 4.38 -2.45
C GLU A 134 -5.87 3.92 -1.57
N PHE A 135 -5.32 2.73 -1.86
CA PHE A 135 -4.14 2.21 -1.17
C PHE A 135 -2.93 3.16 -1.27
N ARG A 136 -2.67 3.69 -2.48
CA ARG A 136 -1.58 4.65 -2.69
C ARG A 136 -1.80 5.94 -1.89
N LYS A 137 -3.02 6.47 -1.88
CA LYS A 137 -3.38 7.70 -1.15
C LYS A 137 -3.21 7.55 0.36
N GLY A 138 -3.55 6.37 0.90
CA GLY A 138 -3.31 6.07 2.31
C GLY A 138 -1.83 6.19 2.68
N TRP A 139 -0.95 5.57 1.91
CA TRP A 139 0.50 5.70 2.11
C TRP A 139 1.04 7.10 1.84
N GLU A 140 0.53 7.79 0.82
CA GLU A 140 0.89 9.18 0.51
C GLU A 140 0.62 10.11 1.70
N ARG A 141 -0.50 9.93 2.40
CA ARG A 141 -0.78 10.62 3.67
C ARG A 141 0.28 10.32 4.74
N VAL A 142 0.64 9.04 4.94
CA VAL A 142 1.69 8.64 5.89
C VAL A 142 3.01 9.35 5.60
N TRP A 143 3.40 9.48 4.32
CA TRP A 143 4.65 10.15 3.94
C TRP A 143 4.62 11.66 4.19
N ILE A 144 3.49 12.31 3.95
CA ILE A 144 3.32 13.75 4.23
C ILE A 144 3.43 13.99 5.73
N GLU A 145 2.67 13.25 6.55
CA GLU A 145 2.72 13.39 8.01
C GLU A 145 4.10 13.04 8.59
N GLY A 146 4.78 12.04 8.01
CA GLY A 146 6.13 11.64 8.40
C GLY A 146 7.19 12.69 8.09
N ALA A 147 7.08 13.34 6.93
CA ALA A 147 7.97 14.44 6.55
C ALA A 147 7.71 15.72 7.35
N GLU A 148 6.46 15.99 7.75
CA GLU A 148 6.11 17.14 8.58
C GLU A 148 6.60 16.98 10.03
N HIS A 149 6.49 15.79 10.62
CA HIS A 149 6.96 15.53 11.99
C HIS A 149 8.45 15.83 12.20
N ARG A 150 9.24 15.80 11.13
CA ARG A 150 10.69 15.98 11.16
C ARG A 150 11.13 17.44 11.01
N ARG A 151 10.20 18.36 10.75
CA ARG A 151 10.46 19.80 10.76
C ARG A 151 10.22 20.39 12.14
#